data_AF-A0A6S6T048-F1
#
_entry.id   AF-A0A6S6T048-F1
#
_cell.length_a   1.000
_cell.length_b   1.000
_cell.length_c   1.000
_cell.angle_alpha   90.00
_cell.angle_beta   90.00
_cell.angle_gamma   90.00
#
_symmetry.space_group_name_H-M   'P 1'
#
loop_
_entity.id
_entity.type
_entity.pdbx_description
1 polymer ?
#
loop_
_entity_poly.entity_id
_entity_poly.type
_entity_poly.pdbx_seq_one_letter_code
_entity_poly.pdbx_strand_id
1 'polypeptide(L)'
;LDSNIKAALKTRINNLTIGTKGRIFNSRHAFDSKVLFEKPTVIELSNIVDDEEKAFLMGLLLNKLYQYREEKGSNSELQHITVIEEAHRLLPNVSFDKSGEESSSKAKSVETFTNILSEIRAYGEGVIIADQIASKLHPDVIKNTNIKIIQRTMDREDRELVGHSINLNDDQILDIAELKAGEAIVHNRDIHQAFMVKIDENTDEKIDDEKLKKFNKRFLDRYGEYQYEILLEKEFYIPQKELLLLSSINSEILRISMLKLINSIFFDEKEIEKNWKSFQSNIRGVENNNIYFYLAIDAFNELGYISNMQYYNGVDSYLNIYESFLTLIHSFINKNDIPESIIDFKKDFQHKNIKEVFHSMKNYSYTSIDYTLILLENMTTDEEVYNFVNNTMQENIALNNRFDKILNKIFQTTSAELRHSLGAIRTGRKEIDFTKIIKEGF
;
A
#
# COMPACT_ATOMS: atom_id res chain seq x y z
N LEU A 1 5.45 -30.88 0.09
CA LEU A 1 6.41 -29.90 -0.47
C LEU A 1 5.71 -28.58 -0.80
N ASP A 2 4.64 -28.61 -1.60
CA ASP A 2 3.93 -27.39 -2.05
C ASP A 2 3.44 -26.45 -0.95
N SER A 3 2.89 -26.98 0.15
CA SER A 3 2.43 -26.14 1.27
C SER A 3 3.59 -25.37 1.92
N ASN A 4 4.76 -25.99 2.05
CA ASN A 4 5.93 -25.37 2.68
C ASN A 4 6.58 -24.34 1.75
N ILE A 5 6.65 -24.60 0.45
CA ILE A 5 7.16 -23.65 -0.54
C ILE A 5 6.23 -22.44 -0.64
N LYS A 6 4.91 -22.67 -0.71
CA LYS A 6 3.92 -21.59 -0.74
C LYS A 6 3.96 -20.75 0.54
N ALA A 7 4.10 -21.38 1.70
CA ALA A 7 4.25 -20.66 2.97
C ALA A 7 5.55 -19.84 2.99
N ALA A 8 6.68 -20.41 2.59
CA ALA A 8 7.96 -19.70 2.53
C ALA A 8 7.94 -18.50 1.57
N LEU A 9 7.34 -18.67 0.37
CA LEU A 9 7.15 -17.59 -0.60
C LEU A 9 6.23 -16.50 -0.04
N LYS A 10 5.10 -16.89 0.57
CA LYS A 10 4.17 -15.93 1.18
C LYS A 10 4.84 -15.12 2.28
N THR A 11 5.66 -15.75 3.13
CA THR A 11 6.43 -15.05 4.16
C THR A 11 7.44 -14.07 3.55
N ARG A 12 8.21 -14.49 2.52
CA ARG A 12 9.18 -13.60 1.85
C ARG A 12 8.51 -12.41 1.17
N ILE A 13 7.41 -12.63 0.44
CA ILE A 13 6.64 -11.55 -0.19
C ILE A 13 6.06 -10.62 0.87
N ASN A 14 5.45 -11.17 1.93
CA ASN A 14 4.86 -10.38 3.00
C ASN A 14 5.92 -9.52 3.74
N ASN A 15 7.15 -10.02 3.86
CA ASN A 15 8.25 -9.22 4.41
C ASN A 15 8.60 -8.00 3.54
N LEU A 16 8.43 -8.08 2.21
CA LEU A 16 8.62 -6.95 1.31
C LEU A 16 7.45 -5.95 1.33
N THR A 17 6.28 -6.33 1.86
CA THR A 17 5.08 -5.49 1.87
C THR A 17 4.87 -4.70 3.17
N ILE A 18 5.75 -4.83 4.17
CA ILE A 18 5.59 -4.23 5.52
C ILE A 18 6.60 -3.11 5.77
N GLY A 19 6.18 -2.08 6.52
CA GLY A 19 7.05 -0.99 6.96
C GLY A 19 7.64 -0.17 5.80
N THR A 20 8.88 0.29 5.95
CA THR A 20 9.61 1.02 4.90
C THR A 20 9.71 0.24 3.60
N LYS A 21 9.85 -1.10 3.67
CA LYS A 21 9.91 -1.98 2.50
C LYS A 21 8.60 -1.96 1.72
N GLY A 22 7.48 -2.02 2.44
CA GLY A 22 6.15 -1.89 1.85
C GLY A 22 5.97 -0.56 1.11
N ARG A 23 6.51 0.54 1.63
CA ARG A 23 6.47 1.84 0.93
C ARG A 23 7.25 1.84 -0.39
N ILE A 24 8.29 1.02 -0.51
CA ILE A 24 9.10 0.88 -1.73
C ILE A 24 8.47 -0.12 -2.70
N PHE A 25 8.14 -1.33 -2.23
CA PHE A 25 7.79 -2.48 -3.08
C PHE A 25 6.28 -2.74 -3.19
N ASN A 26 5.49 -2.24 -2.25
CA ASN A 26 4.02 -2.35 -2.24
C ASN A 26 3.35 -1.00 -2.52
N SER A 27 4.01 -0.15 -3.31
CA SER A 27 3.42 1.07 -3.84
C SER A 27 3.06 0.89 -5.32
N ARG A 28 1.93 1.49 -5.75
CA ARG A 28 1.62 1.63 -7.18
C ARG A 28 2.26 2.89 -7.79
N HIS A 29 2.90 3.73 -6.99
CA HIS A 29 3.63 4.90 -7.46
C HIS A 29 5.10 4.53 -7.68
N ALA A 30 5.47 4.32 -8.94
CA ALA A 30 6.87 4.31 -9.34
C ALA A 30 7.26 5.73 -9.77
N PHE A 31 8.45 6.18 -9.39
CA PHE A 31 8.99 7.41 -9.95
C PHE A 31 9.13 7.29 -11.47
N ASP A 32 8.68 8.33 -12.18
CA ASP A 32 8.84 8.44 -13.62
C ASP A 32 10.33 8.41 -13.99
N SER A 33 10.68 7.63 -15.03
CA SER A 33 12.07 7.47 -15.46
C SER A 33 12.72 8.80 -15.87
N LYS A 34 11.95 9.79 -16.36
CA LYS A 34 12.45 11.15 -16.64
C LYS A 34 12.82 11.90 -15.36
N VAL A 35 12.05 11.71 -14.29
CA VAL A 35 12.38 12.30 -12.98
C VAL A 35 13.69 11.69 -12.48
N LEU A 36 13.86 10.38 -12.62
CA LEU A 36 15.06 9.69 -12.16
C LEU A 36 16.31 9.97 -13.01
N PHE A 37 16.19 9.93 -14.34
CA PHE A 37 17.34 9.81 -15.26
C PHE A 37 17.53 10.98 -16.24
N GLU A 38 16.62 11.96 -16.27
CA GLU A 38 16.78 13.22 -17.05
C GLU A 38 17.01 14.45 -16.15
N LYS A 39 17.17 14.24 -14.83
CA LYS A 39 17.48 15.27 -13.84
C LYS A 39 18.62 14.80 -12.92
N PRO A 40 19.41 15.72 -12.34
CA PRO A 40 20.31 15.38 -11.26
C PRO A 40 19.52 14.79 -10.08
N THR A 41 19.76 13.51 -9.81
CA THR A 41 19.01 12.73 -8.82
C THR A 41 19.98 12.04 -7.89
N VAL A 42 19.76 12.19 -6.58
CA VAL A 42 20.48 11.46 -5.53
C VAL A 42 19.50 10.51 -4.85
N ILE A 43 19.83 9.23 -4.81
CA ILE A 43 19.01 8.19 -4.18
C ILE A 43 19.68 7.79 -2.87
N GLU A 44 19.08 8.17 -1.76
CA GLU A 44 19.59 7.84 -0.43
C GLU A 44 19.07 6.47 0.02
N LEU A 45 19.99 5.55 0.30
CA LEU A 45 19.68 4.19 0.77
C LEU A 45 19.97 3.97 2.26
N SER A 46 20.25 5.04 3.01
CA SER A 46 20.66 4.99 4.42
C SER A 46 19.59 4.38 5.35
N ASN A 47 18.31 4.56 5.02
CA ASN A 47 17.17 4.04 5.77
C ASN A 47 16.93 2.53 5.57
N ILE A 48 17.61 1.89 4.60
CA ILE A 48 17.60 0.45 4.42
C ILE A 48 18.77 -0.12 5.23
N VAL A 49 18.49 -0.98 6.19
CA VAL A 49 19.53 -1.52 7.08
C VAL A 49 20.29 -2.69 6.44
N ASP A 50 19.58 -3.53 5.69
CA ASP A 50 20.12 -4.76 5.13
C ASP A 50 20.84 -4.53 3.79
N ASP A 51 22.07 -5.05 3.66
CA ASP A 51 22.89 -4.85 2.46
C ASP A 51 22.40 -5.66 1.25
N GLU A 52 21.76 -6.83 1.46
CA GLU A 52 21.17 -7.59 0.36
C GLU A 52 19.95 -6.86 -0.21
N GLU A 53 19.15 -6.23 0.64
CA GLU A 53 18.03 -5.36 0.23
C GLU A 53 18.51 -4.13 -0.54
N LYS A 54 19.59 -3.47 -0.09
CA LYS A 54 20.23 -2.38 -0.85
C LYS A 54 20.69 -2.85 -2.22
N ALA A 55 21.42 -3.97 -2.28
CA ALA A 55 21.90 -4.55 -3.52
C ALA A 55 20.74 -4.88 -4.48
N PHE A 56 19.65 -5.44 -3.96
CA PHE A 56 18.44 -5.72 -4.73
C PHE A 56 17.83 -4.44 -5.31
N LEU A 57 17.66 -3.39 -4.49
CA LEU A 57 17.10 -2.11 -4.94
C LEU A 57 18.01 -1.43 -5.98
N MET A 58 19.33 -1.42 -5.76
CA MET A 58 20.31 -0.93 -6.74
C MET A 58 20.19 -1.68 -8.06
N GLY A 59 20.03 -3.00 -8.00
CA GLY A 59 19.83 -3.85 -9.17
C GLY A 59 18.55 -3.53 -9.93
N LEU A 60 17.44 -3.26 -9.22
CA LEU A 60 16.19 -2.82 -9.86
C LEU A 60 16.33 -1.45 -10.54
N LEU A 61 17.02 -0.50 -9.88
CA LEU A 61 17.26 0.84 -10.43
C LEU A 61 18.12 0.78 -11.69
N LEU A 62 19.18 -0.03 -11.69
CA LEU A 62 20.05 -0.19 -12.86
C LEU A 62 19.35 -0.91 -14.01
N ASN A 63 18.53 -1.92 -13.74
CA ASN A 63 17.69 -2.54 -14.76
C ASN A 63 16.71 -1.53 -15.37
N LYS A 64 16.07 -0.70 -14.54
CA LYS A 64 15.17 0.36 -15.00
C LYS A 64 15.91 1.41 -15.85
N LEU A 65 17.12 1.79 -15.45
CA LEU A 65 17.98 2.69 -16.22
C LEU A 65 18.37 2.08 -17.56
N TYR A 66 18.79 0.81 -17.58
CA TYR A 66 19.16 0.08 -18.78
C TYR A 66 18.00 0.06 -19.79
N GLN A 67 16.81 -0.37 -19.36
CA GLN A 67 15.61 -0.38 -20.20
C GLN A 67 15.27 1.01 -20.73
N TYR A 68 15.34 2.03 -19.86
CA TYR A 68 15.05 3.40 -20.24
C TYR A 68 16.03 3.94 -21.29
N ARG A 69 17.31 3.60 -21.18
CA ARG A 69 18.35 3.98 -22.15
C ARG A 69 18.21 3.22 -23.46
N GLU A 70 17.92 1.92 -23.39
CA GLU A 70 17.66 1.06 -24.56
C GLU A 70 16.47 1.59 -25.38
N GLU A 71 15.37 1.97 -24.73
CA GLU A 71 14.19 2.58 -25.39
C GLU A 71 14.50 3.90 -26.12
N LYS A 72 15.50 4.66 -25.65
CA LYS A 72 15.95 5.91 -26.29
C LYS A 72 16.85 5.66 -27.51
N GLY A 73 17.32 4.43 -27.69
CA GLY A 73 18.19 4.03 -28.79
C GLY A 73 19.67 4.24 -28.51
N SER A 74 20.51 3.68 -29.38
CA SER A 74 21.97 3.82 -29.29
C SER A 74 22.41 5.26 -29.46
N ASN A 75 23.45 5.65 -28.72
CA ASN A 75 24.02 6.98 -28.79
C ASN A 75 25.53 6.90 -28.52
N SER A 76 26.32 7.48 -29.42
CA SER A 76 27.78 7.51 -29.32
C SER A 76 28.31 8.62 -28.41
N GLU A 77 27.47 9.60 -28.08
CA GLU A 77 27.81 10.70 -27.18
C GLU A 77 27.34 10.42 -25.75
N LEU A 78 28.12 10.86 -24.76
CA LEU A 78 27.76 10.76 -23.35
C LEU A 78 26.50 11.57 -23.05
N GLN A 79 25.43 10.90 -22.62
CA GLN A 79 24.14 11.49 -22.29
C GLN A 79 23.92 11.64 -20.78
N HIS A 80 24.47 10.72 -19.99
CA HIS A 80 24.21 10.65 -18.55
C HIS A 80 25.32 9.89 -17.83
N ILE A 81 25.48 10.20 -16.55
CA ILE A 81 26.46 9.56 -15.66
C ILE A 81 25.72 9.01 -14.45
N THR A 82 25.89 7.72 -14.20
CA THR A 82 25.46 7.06 -12.98
C THR A 82 26.66 6.84 -12.06
N VAL A 83 26.55 7.30 -10.81
CA VAL A 83 27.55 7.03 -9.77
C VAL A 83 27.02 5.96 -8.83
N ILE A 84 27.79 4.89 -8.65
CA ILE A 84 27.45 3.77 -7.76
C ILE A 84 28.45 3.74 -6.60
N GLU A 85 27.99 4.13 -5.42
CA GLU A 85 28.76 3.97 -4.18
C GLU A 85 28.60 2.57 -3.59
N GLU A 86 29.66 2.04 -2.98
CA GLU A 86 29.70 0.69 -2.41
C GLU A 86 29.23 -0.38 -3.39
N ALA A 87 29.71 -0.29 -4.63
CA ALA A 87 29.28 -1.16 -5.73
C ALA A 87 29.54 -2.65 -5.45
N HIS A 88 30.44 -3.00 -4.52
CA HIS A 88 30.63 -4.38 -4.07
C HIS A 88 29.37 -5.03 -3.49
N ARG A 89 28.38 -4.24 -3.03
CA ARG A 89 27.06 -4.75 -2.65
C ARG A 89 26.35 -5.42 -3.83
N LEU A 90 26.39 -4.77 -4.99
CA LEU A 90 25.74 -5.22 -6.22
C LEU A 90 26.62 -6.18 -7.03
N LEU A 91 27.93 -5.94 -7.06
CA LEU A 91 28.91 -6.63 -7.88
C LEU A 91 29.98 -7.30 -7.01
N PRO A 92 29.60 -8.17 -6.05
CA PRO A 92 30.55 -8.83 -5.19
C PRO A 92 31.44 -9.80 -5.97
N ASN A 93 32.69 -9.91 -5.54
CA ASN A 93 33.60 -10.97 -5.95
C ASN A 93 33.10 -12.31 -5.39
N VAL A 94 32.40 -13.08 -6.22
CA VAL A 94 31.84 -14.38 -5.87
C VAL A 94 32.77 -15.49 -6.37
N SER A 95 33.29 -16.31 -5.45
CA SER A 95 34.01 -17.53 -5.82
C SER A 95 33.01 -18.61 -6.25
N PHE A 96 33.24 -19.19 -7.42
CA PHE A 96 32.40 -20.26 -8.00
C PHE A 96 32.50 -21.61 -7.27
N ASP A 97 33.27 -21.69 -6.19
CA ASP A 97 33.66 -22.94 -5.52
C ASP A 97 32.65 -23.48 -4.49
N LYS A 98 31.54 -22.77 -4.23
CA LYS A 98 30.50 -23.26 -3.31
C LYS A 98 29.35 -23.89 -4.08
N SER A 99 29.25 -25.21 -4.04
CA SER A 99 28.21 -26.06 -4.64
C SER A 99 26.87 -25.98 -3.90
N GLY A 100 26.14 -24.88 -4.05
CA GLY A 100 24.77 -24.71 -3.55
C GLY A 100 23.88 -24.02 -4.59
N GLU A 101 22.56 -24.24 -4.53
CA GLU A 101 21.62 -23.55 -5.43
C GLU A 101 21.64 -22.02 -5.20
N GLU A 102 21.79 -21.55 -3.95
CA GLU A 102 21.84 -20.13 -3.62
C GLU A 102 23.08 -19.42 -4.19
N SER A 103 24.26 -20.04 -4.13
CA SER A 103 25.49 -19.47 -4.72
C SER A 103 25.39 -19.35 -6.24
N SER A 104 24.71 -20.29 -6.92
CA SER A 104 24.48 -20.22 -8.36
C SER A 104 23.56 -19.05 -8.76
N SER A 105 22.53 -18.76 -7.95
CA SER A 105 21.60 -17.64 -8.20
C SER A 105 22.27 -16.27 -8.03
N LYS A 106 23.12 -16.13 -7.00
CA LYS A 106 23.89 -14.90 -6.75
C LYS A 106 24.91 -14.67 -7.85
N ALA A 107 25.66 -15.71 -8.25
CA ALA A 107 26.62 -15.61 -9.34
C ALA A 107 25.98 -15.18 -10.66
N LYS A 108 24.83 -15.78 -11.02
CA LYS A 108 24.08 -15.40 -12.22
C LYS A 108 23.58 -13.95 -12.19
N SER A 109 23.20 -13.46 -11.01
CA SER A 109 22.79 -12.06 -10.84
C SER A 109 23.96 -11.11 -11.06
N VAL A 110 25.13 -11.41 -10.48
CA VAL A 110 26.37 -10.62 -10.68
C VAL A 110 26.80 -10.61 -12.15
N GLU A 111 26.74 -11.75 -12.83
CA GLU A 111 27.02 -11.85 -14.27
C GLU A 111 26.07 -10.96 -15.08
N THR A 112 24.77 -10.99 -14.77
CA THR A 112 23.76 -10.13 -15.43
C THR A 112 24.10 -8.65 -15.27
N PHE A 113 24.43 -8.20 -14.06
CA PHE A 113 24.78 -6.79 -13.84
C PHE A 113 26.11 -6.39 -14.48
N THR A 114 27.08 -7.30 -14.52
CA THR A 114 28.37 -7.06 -15.21
C THR A 114 28.16 -6.89 -16.72
N ASN A 115 27.26 -7.66 -17.31
CA ASN A 115 26.86 -7.52 -18.71
C ASN A 115 26.14 -6.20 -18.96
N ILE A 116 25.17 -5.84 -18.10
CA ILE A 116 24.47 -4.54 -18.18
C ILE A 116 25.47 -3.37 -18.17
N LEU A 117 26.45 -3.38 -17.26
CA LEU A 117 27.47 -2.31 -17.21
C LEU A 117 28.32 -2.23 -18.48
N SER A 118 28.54 -3.37 -19.14
CA SER A 118 29.33 -3.43 -20.38
C SER A 118 28.53 -2.98 -21.61
N GLU A 119 27.23 -3.24 -21.63
CA GLU A 119 26.32 -2.93 -22.74
C GLU A 119 25.78 -1.50 -22.69
N ILE A 120 25.49 -0.98 -21.49
CA ILE A 120 24.80 0.30 -21.30
C ILE A 120 25.57 1.49 -21.90
N ARG A 121 26.90 1.36 -22.04
CA ARG A 121 27.76 2.32 -22.74
C ARG A 121 27.33 2.61 -24.18
N ALA A 122 26.71 1.65 -24.87
CA ALA A 122 26.25 1.81 -26.25
C ALA A 122 25.08 2.80 -26.37
N TYR A 123 24.44 3.13 -25.25
CA TYR A 123 23.33 4.06 -25.14
C TYR A 123 23.76 5.43 -24.57
N GLY A 124 25.06 5.73 -24.57
CA GLY A 124 25.59 6.99 -24.05
C GLY A 124 25.57 7.10 -22.52
N GLU A 125 25.52 5.98 -21.80
CA GLU A 125 25.58 5.95 -20.33
C GLU A 125 27.02 5.77 -19.84
N GLY A 126 27.50 6.73 -19.05
CA GLY A 126 28.74 6.60 -18.29
C GLY A 126 28.47 6.07 -16.89
N VAL A 127 29.33 5.17 -16.39
CA VAL A 127 29.22 4.64 -15.03
C VAL A 127 30.49 4.95 -14.25
N ILE A 128 30.33 5.56 -13.08
CA ILE A 128 31.39 5.77 -12.08
C ILE A 128 31.14 4.82 -10.92
N ILE A 129 32.18 4.08 -10.54
CA ILE A 129 32.12 3.14 -9.42
C ILE A 129 33.06 3.65 -8.33
N ALA A 130 32.50 3.86 -7.14
CA ALA A 130 33.23 4.28 -5.96
C ALA A 130 33.16 3.19 -4.89
N ASP A 131 34.31 2.62 -4.53
CA ASP A 131 34.39 1.57 -3.52
C ASP A 131 35.67 1.71 -2.69
N GLN A 132 35.60 1.28 -1.43
CA GLN A 132 36.72 1.32 -0.49
C GLN A 132 37.57 0.07 -0.53
N ILE A 133 37.00 -1.07 -0.94
CA ILE A 133 37.67 -2.38 -0.89
C ILE A 133 37.60 -3.01 -2.29
N ALA A 134 38.65 -2.82 -3.09
CA ALA A 134 38.68 -3.26 -4.49
C ALA A 134 38.57 -4.78 -4.65
N SER A 135 39.17 -5.56 -3.75
CA SER A 135 39.13 -7.03 -3.72
C SER A 135 37.72 -7.61 -3.56
N LYS A 136 36.78 -6.83 -3.00
CA LYS A 136 35.36 -7.22 -2.90
C LYS A 136 34.59 -7.00 -4.20
N LEU A 137 35.12 -6.26 -5.17
CA LEU A 137 34.47 -6.04 -6.46
C LEU A 137 34.72 -7.19 -7.43
N HIS A 138 33.74 -7.46 -8.27
CA HIS A 138 33.90 -8.41 -9.37
C HIS A 138 35.09 -8.01 -10.28
N PRO A 139 36.01 -8.93 -10.63
CA PRO A 139 37.24 -8.59 -11.37
C PRO A 139 37.01 -7.87 -12.71
N ASP A 140 35.91 -8.18 -13.39
CA ASP A 140 35.60 -7.55 -14.69
C ASP A 140 35.28 -6.06 -14.55
N VAL A 141 34.78 -5.61 -13.40
CA VAL A 141 34.56 -4.19 -13.13
C VAL A 141 35.90 -3.44 -13.15
N ILE A 142 36.91 -4.00 -12.48
CA ILE A 142 38.25 -3.41 -12.42
C ILE A 142 38.91 -3.44 -13.81
N LYS A 143 38.74 -4.52 -14.58
CA LYS A 143 39.32 -4.63 -15.92
C LYS A 143 38.65 -3.69 -16.94
N ASN A 144 37.32 -3.60 -16.91
CA ASN A 144 36.54 -2.93 -17.95
C ASN A 144 36.39 -1.42 -17.75
N THR A 145 36.62 -0.91 -16.54
CA THR A 145 36.67 0.53 -16.28
C THR A 145 37.88 1.18 -16.98
N ASN A 146 37.60 2.20 -17.81
CA ASN A 146 38.63 2.87 -18.61
C ASN A 146 39.52 3.79 -17.78
N ILE A 147 38.88 4.66 -16.99
CA ILE A 147 39.54 5.63 -16.12
C ILE A 147 39.58 5.07 -14.70
N LYS A 148 40.75 5.18 -14.06
CA LYS A 148 40.97 4.77 -12.68
C LYS A 148 41.56 5.92 -11.90
N ILE A 149 40.97 6.21 -10.75
CA ILE A 149 41.42 7.22 -9.79
C ILE A 149 41.64 6.47 -8.48
N ILE A 150 42.89 6.24 -8.14
CA ILE A 150 43.30 5.44 -6.98
C ILE A 150 43.75 6.41 -5.88
N GLN A 151 43.03 6.41 -4.77
CA GLN A 151 43.41 7.15 -3.56
C GLN A 151 44.20 6.23 -2.62
N ARG A 152 44.51 6.73 -1.43
CA ARG A 152 45.25 5.99 -0.42
C ARG A 152 44.57 4.65 -0.09
N THR A 153 45.31 3.56 -0.27
CA THR A 153 44.86 2.19 0.05
C THR A 153 45.89 1.50 0.94
N MET A 154 45.46 1.07 2.14
CA MET A 154 46.36 0.46 3.14
C MET A 154 46.43 -1.06 3.08
N ASP A 155 45.42 -1.72 2.52
CA ASP A 155 45.44 -3.16 2.37
C ASP A 155 46.39 -3.58 1.23
N ARG A 156 47.14 -4.66 1.46
CA ARG A 156 48.15 -5.13 0.49
C ARG A 156 47.52 -5.73 -0.75
N GLU A 157 46.50 -6.56 -0.58
CA GLU A 157 45.79 -7.22 -1.67
C GLU A 157 45.12 -6.18 -2.56
N ASP A 158 44.44 -5.21 -1.96
CA ASP A 158 43.79 -4.12 -2.70
C ASP A 158 44.81 -3.27 -3.46
N ARG A 159 45.96 -2.93 -2.85
CA ARG A 159 47.04 -2.17 -3.52
C ARG A 159 47.60 -2.90 -4.73
N GLU A 160 47.93 -4.18 -4.57
CA GLU A 160 48.44 -5.01 -5.67
C GLU A 160 47.40 -5.10 -6.80
N LEU A 161 46.13 -5.35 -6.45
CA LEU A 161 45.02 -5.44 -7.40
C LEU A 161 44.83 -4.15 -8.22
N VAL A 162 44.71 -2.99 -7.56
CA VAL A 162 44.48 -1.72 -8.25
C VAL A 162 45.74 -1.24 -8.98
N GLY A 163 46.93 -1.41 -8.39
CA GLY A 163 48.18 -0.97 -8.97
C GLY A 163 48.56 -1.75 -10.22
N HIS A 164 48.43 -3.08 -10.21
CA HIS A 164 48.64 -3.88 -11.42
C HIS A 164 47.61 -3.58 -12.52
N SER A 165 46.40 -3.17 -12.16
CA SER A 165 45.36 -2.81 -13.15
C SER A 165 45.68 -1.56 -13.98
N ILE A 166 46.68 -0.78 -13.57
CA ILE A 166 47.18 0.43 -14.25
C ILE A 166 48.69 0.35 -14.55
N ASN A 167 49.25 -0.87 -14.58
CA ASN A 167 50.64 -1.15 -14.92
C ASN A 167 51.69 -0.47 -14.01
N LEU A 168 51.41 -0.31 -12.72
CA LEU A 168 52.45 0.06 -11.76
C LEU A 168 53.40 -1.11 -11.48
N ASN A 169 54.67 -0.79 -11.24
CA ASN A 169 55.65 -1.75 -10.75
C ASN A 169 55.57 -1.93 -9.22
N ASP A 170 56.24 -2.94 -8.67
CA ASP A 170 56.16 -3.29 -7.24
C ASP A 170 56.56 -2.14 -6.31
N ASP A 171 57.57 -1.34 -6.70
CA ASP A 171 58.01 -0.19 -5.91
C ASP A 171 56.94 0.92 -5.91
N GLN A 172 56.35 1.23 -7.07
CA GLN A 172 55.27 2.21 -7.21
C GLN A 172 53.97 1.79 -6.49
N ILE A 173 53.72 0.49 -6.38
CA ILE A 173 52.56 -0.03 -5.64
C ILE A 173 52.70 0.29 -4.15
N LEU A 174 53.92 0.35 -3.59
CA LEU A 174 54.14 0.73 -2.21
C LEU A 174 53.72 2.20 -1.95
N ASP A 175 53.95 3.09 -2.93
CA ASP A 175 53.62 4.51 -2.83
C ASP A 175 52.11 4.77 -2.65
N ILE A 176 51.23 3.84 -3.09
CA ILE A 176 49.78 3.96 -2.90
C ILE A 176 49.41 4.07 -1.41
N ALA A 177 50.17 3.43 -0.52
CA ALA A 177 49.93 3.49 0.93
C ALA A 177 50.31 4.86 1.53
N GLU A 178 51.19 5.60 0.85
CA GLU A 178 51.77 6.87 1.31
C GLU A 178 51.01 8.10 0.81
N LEU A 179 50.09 7.94 -0.15
CA LEU A 179 49.22 9.00 -0.64
C LEU A 179 48.54 9.74 0.53
N LYS A 180 48.62 11.07 0.52
CA LYS A 180 47.97 11.93 1.52
C LYS A 180 46.53 12.23 1.12
N ALA A 181 45.78 12.82 2.03
CA ALA A 181 44.42 13.29 1.74
C ALA A 181 44.43 14.21 0.51
N GLY A 182 43.55 13.94 -0.45
CA GLY A 182 43.48 14.65 -1.74
C GLY A 182 44.55 14.26 -2.76
N GLU A 183 45.52 13.39 -2.45
CA GLU A 183 46.44 12.84 -3.47
C GLU A 183 45.83 11.58 -4.09
N ALA A 184 46.01 11.43 -5.40
CA ALA A 184 45.53 10.26 -6.14
C ALA A 184 46.46 9.92 -7.31
N ILE A 185 46.47 8.64 -7.69
CA ILE A 185 47.08 8.17 -8.93
C ILE A 185 45.98 8.00 -9.96
N VAL A 186 46.14 8.65 -11.11
CA VAL A 186 45.15 8.65 -12.19
C VAL A 186 45.73 7.95 -13.41
N HIS A 187 44.90 7.11 -14.03
CA HIS A 187 45.22 6.44 -15.27
C HIS A 187 43.99 6.39 -16.18
N ASN A 188 44.21 6.62 -17.47
CA ASN A 188 43.26 6.34 -18.55
C ASN A 188 44.02 5.49 -19.59
N ARG A 189 43.35 4.55 -20.27
CA ARG A 189 43.95 3.73 -21.34
C ARG A 189 44.61 4.54 -22.46
N ASP A 190 44.19 5.78 -22.68
CA ASP A 190 44.79 6.68 -23.68
C ASP A 190 46.14 7.28 -23.23
N ILE A 191 46.53 7.09 -21.97
CA ILE A 191 47.73 7.68 -21.38
C ILE A 191 48.75 6.57 -21.12
N HIS A 192 50.00 6.80 -21.53
CA HIS A 192 51.03 5.76 -21.49
C HIS A 192 51.45 5.35 -20.07
N GLN A 193 51.41 6.28 -19.11
CA GLN A 193 51.80 6.05 -17.72
C GLN A 193 50.81 6.73 -16.78
N ALA A 194 50.53 6.07 -15.65
CA ALA A 194 49.78 6.67 -14.57
C ALA A 194 50.53 7.89 -14.00
N PHE A 195 49.78 8.90 -13.55
CA PHE A 195 50.35 10.13 -13.00
C PHE A 195 49.66 10.48 -11.68
N MET A 196 50.44 11.08 -10.78
CA MET A 196 49.94 11.54 -9.50
C MET A 196 49.31 12.93 -9.65
N VAL A 197 48.17 13.14 -9.00
CA VAL A 197 47.43 14.40 -8.96
C VAL A 197 47.12 14.81 -7.53
N LYS A 198 46.87 16.11 -7.34
CA LYS A 198 46.23 16.65 -6.14
C LYS A 198 44.82 17.08 -6.52
N ILE A 199 43.83 16.46 -5.89
CA ILE A 199 42.40 16.79 -6.02
C ILE A 199 42.14 18.05 -5.20
N ASP A 200 41.48 19.02 -5.83
CA ASP A 200 41.06 20.26 -5.17
C ASP A 200 40.06 19.95 -4.04
N GLU A 201 40.23 20.63 -2.91
CA GLU A 201 39.32 20.50 -1.77
C GLU A 201 37.98 21.16 -2.11
N ASN A 202 36.88 20.44 -1.86
CA ASN A 202 35.55 21.04 -1.98
C ASN A 202 35.27 21.92 -0.75
N THR A 203 35.08 23.22 -0.97
CA THR A 203 34.75 24.20 0.08
C THR A 203 33.24 24.40 0.29
N ASP A 204 32.39 23.65 -0.41
CA ASP A 204 30.94 23.76 -0.29
C ASP A 204 30.47 23.42 1.13
N GLU A 205 29.60 24.26 1.68
CA GLU A 205 28.97 24.00 2.97
C GLU A 205 27.90 22.90 2.86
N LYS A 206 27.76 22.10 3.92
CA LYS A 206 26.67 21.13 4.02
C LYS A 206 25.32 21.84 3.89
N ILE A 207 24.44 21.26 3.07
CA ILE A 207 23.08 21.76 2.91
C ILE A 207 22.33 21.55 4.24
N ASP A 208 21.71 22.62 4.74
CA ASP A 208 20.85 22.58 5.92
C ASP A 208 19.52 21.85 5.66
N ASP A 209 18.99 21.20 6.69
CA ASP A 209 17.75 20.42 6.65
C ASP A 209 16.54 21.25 6.23
N GLU A 210 16.47 22.54 6.58
CA GLU A 210 15.37 23.38 6.11
C GLU A 210 15.39 23.59 4.59
N LYS A 211 16.58 23.70 4.00
CA LYS A 211 16.71 23.83 2.55
C LYS A 211 16.27 22.55 1.85
N LEU A 212 16.61 21.38 2.40
CA LEU A 212 16.13 20.09 1.92
C LEU A 212 14.61 19.96 2.03
N LYS A 213 14.01 20.34 3.17
CA LYS A 213 12.55 20.35 3.35
C LYS A 213 11.86 21.26 2.34
N LYS A 214 12.40 22.45 2.09
CA LYS A 214 11.88 23.39 1.07
C LYS A 214 12.04 22.83 -0.35
N PHE A 215 13.13 22.12 -0.65
CA PHE A 215 13.31 21.43 -1.92
C PHE A 215 12.26 20.34 -2.12
N ASN A 216 12.08 19.45 -1.16
CA ASN A 216 11.09 18.38 -1.20
C ASN A 216 9.67 18.92 -1.31
N LYS A 217 9.34 19.98 -0.57
CA LYS A 217 8.03 20.64 -0.70
C LYS A 217 7.77 21.13 -2.12
N ARG A 218 8.71 21.84 -2.74
CA ARG A 218 8.57 22.31 -4.13
C ARG A 218 8.46 21.16 -5.13
N PHE A 219 9.11 20.03 -4.87
CA PHE A 219 8.98 18.83 -5.68
C PHE A 219 7.54 18.29 -5.59
N LEU A 220 7.01 18.09 -4.39
CA LEU A 220 5.64 17.60 -4.17
C LEU A 220 4.57 18.58 -4.69
N ASP A 221 4.79 19.89 -4.56
CA ASP A 221 3.89 20.91 -5.12
C ASP A 221 3.80 20.82 -6.67
N ARG A 222 4.87 20.36 -7.33
CA ARG A 222 4.92 20.14 -8.78
C ARG A 222 4.38 18.77 -9.19
N TYR A 223 4.60 17.76 -8.35
CA TYR A 223 4.27 16.36 -8.60
C TYR A 223 3.43 15.82 -7.45
N GLY A 224 2.20 16.34 -7.32
CA GLY A 224 1.30 16.04 -6.20
C GLY A 224 0.92 14.56 -6.09
N GLU A 225 1.09 13.79 -7.16
CA GLU A 225 0.91 12.34 -7.16
C GLU A 225 1.90 11.59 -6.27
N TYR A 226 3.09 12.12 -6.03
CA TYR A 226 4.10 11.49 -5.14
C TYR A 226 3.92 11.88 -3.67
N GLN A 227 2.92 12.69 -3.33
CA GLN A 227 2.61 12.99 -1.92
C GLN A 227 2.09 11.76 -1.17
N TYR A 228 1.49 10.82 -1.90
CA TYR A 228 0.84 9.65 -1.33
C TYR A 228 1.73 8.42 -1.55
N GLU A 229 1.99 7.69 -0.48
CA GLU A 229 2.92 6.56 -0.44
C GLU A 229 2.23 5.26 -0.91
N ILE A 230 0.94 5.15 -0.65
CA ILE A 230 0.14 3.95 -0.90
C ILE A 230 -0.82 4.18 -2.07
N LEU A 231 -1.11 3.10 -2.78
CA LEU A 231 -2.17 3.06 -3.78
C LEU A 231 -3.49 3.66 -3.27
N LEU A 232 -4.08 4.55 -4.06
CA LEU A 232 -5.37 5.21 -3.79
C LEU A 232 -5.37 6.01 -2.48
N GLU A 233 -4.23 6.17 -1.80
CA GLU A 233 -4.17 6.90 -0.55
C GLU A 233 -4.66 8.33 -0.74
N LYS A 234 -4.47 8.95 -1.90
CA LYS A 234 -5.09 10.24 -2.25
C LYS A 234 -6.61 10.30 -1.97
N GLU A 235 -7.33 9.24 -2.33
CA GLU A 235 -8.80 9.18 -2.22
C GLU A 235 -9.26 9.06 -0.75
N PHE A 236 -8.37 8.64 0.15
CA PHE A 236 -8.69 8.40 1.55
C PHE A 236 -7.81 9.20 2.51
N TYR A 237 -6.81 9.95 2.04
CA TYR A 237 -5.82 10.59 2.88
C TYR A 237 -6.45 11.69 3.70
N ILE A 238 -6.09 11.70 4.98
CA ILE A 238 -6.48 12.74 5.94
C ILE A 238 -5.28 13.03 6.85
N PRO A 239 -4.96 14.32 7.10
CA PRO A 239 -3.98 14.70 8.10
C PRO A 239 -4.34 14.16 9.49
N GLN A 240 -3.34 13.72 10.25
CA GLN A 240 -3.55 13.17 11.60
C GLN A 240 -4.34 14.12 12.52
N LYS A 241 -4.16 15.44 12.37
CA LYS A 241 -4.91 16.46 13.12
C LYS A 241 -6.43 16.37 12.89
N GLU A 242 -6.85 16.07 11.66
CA GLU A 242 -8.27 15.91 11.31
C GLU A 242 -8.80 14.56 11.79
N LEU A 243 -8.01 13.48 11.73
CA LEU A 243 -8.39 12.17 12.29
C LEU A 243 -8.72 12.24 13.79
N LEU A 244 -8.05 13.12 14.55
CA LEU A 244 -8.34 13.34 15.97
C LEU A 244 -9.76 13.90 16.24
N LEU A 245 -10.45 14.41 15.23
CA LEU A 245 -11.84 14.86 15.40
C LEU A 245 -12.79 13.67 15.68
N LEU A 246 -12.46 12.47 15.16
CA LEU A 246 -13.28 11.27 15.30
C LEU A 246 -13.39 10.79 16.76
N SER A 247 -12.34 10.97 17.57
CA SER A 247 -12.31 10.45 18.95
C SER A 247 -13.33 11.11 19.89
N SER A 248 -13.96 12.21 19.47
CA SER A 248 -14.93 12.96 20.26
C SER A 248 -16.39 12.62 19.93
N ILE A 249 -16.62 11.74 18.96
CA ILE A 249 -17.96 11.45 18.43
C ILE A 249 -18.65 10.42 19.31
N ASN A 250 -19.93 10.65 19.61
CA ASN A 250 -20.76 9.71 20.34
C ASN A 250 -21.18 8.56 19.39
N SER A 251 -20.75 7.35 19.71
CA SER A 251 -20.98 6.16 18.88
C SER A 251 -22.47 5.81 18.71
N GLU A 252 -23.30 6.03 19.74
CA GLU A 252 -24.74 5.76 19.70
C GLU A 252 -25.46 6.71 18.73
N ILE A 253 -25.17 8.00 18.80
CA ILE A 253 -25.72 9.00 17.87
C ILE A 253 -25.27 8.68 16.44
N LEU A 254 -24.00 8.31 16.28
CA LEU A 254 -23.41 7.95 15.00
C LEU A 254 -24.12 6.72 14.40
N ARG A 255 -24.27 5.65 15.18
CA ARG A 255 -25.01 4.43 14.81
C ARG A 255 -26.43 4.74 14.37
N ILE A 256 -27.18 5.52 15.16
CA ILE A 256 -28.57 5.91 14.83
C ILE A 256 -28.63 6.66 13.49
N SER A 257 -27.72 7.61 13.27
CA SER A 257 -27.71 8.41 12.04
C SER A 257 -27.34 7.58 10.81
N MET A 258 -26.42 6.62 10.93
CA MET A 258 -26.08 5.68 9.88
C MET A 258 -27.26 4.75 9.57
N LEU A 259 -27.93 4.23 10.60
CA LEU A 259 -29.09 3.37 10.42
C LEU A 259 -30.23 4.09 9.69
N LYS A 260 -30.46 5.38 9.98
CA LYS A 260 -31.42 6.22 9.24
C LYS A 260 -31.05 6.33 7.75
N LEU A 261 -29.77 6.52 7.44
CA LEU A 261 -29.28 6.55 6.06
C LEU A 261 -29.53 5.21 5.35
N ILE A 262 -29.15 4.09 5.97
CA ILE A 262 -29.40 2.74 5.45
C ILE A 262 -30.90 2.53 5.19
N ASN A 263 -31.76 2.90 6.14
CA ASN A 263 -33.21 2.78 5.97
C ASN A 263 -33.73 3.59 4.77
N SER A 264 -33.27 4.83 4.58
CA SER A 264 -33.66 5.60 3.38
C SER A 264 -33.19 4.95 2.08
N ILE A 265 -32.00 4.35 2.06
CA ILE A 265 -31.50 3.65 0.88
C ILE A 265 -32.45 2.51 0.49
N PHE A 266 -32.92 1.72 1.45
CA PHE A 266 -33.81 0.58 1.18
C PHE A 266 -35.27 0.98 0.95
N PHE A 267 -35.77 2.01 1.62
CA PHE A 267 -37.23 2.22 1.73
C PHE A 267 -37.71 3.63 1.38
N ASP A 268 -36.84 4.64 1.34
CA ASP A 268 -37.23 6.02 1.01
C ASP A 268 -36.11 6.80 0.31
N GLU A 269 -36.02 6.61 -1.01
CA GLU A 269 -34.97 7.22 -1.83
C GLU A 269 -34.97 8.75 -1.79
N LYS A 270 -36.11 9.38 -1.46
CA LYS A 270 -36.24 10.85 -1.38
C LYS A 270 -35.54 11.43 -0.16
N GLU A 271 -35.42 10.65 0.91
CA GLU A 271 -34.80 11.09 2.16
C GLU A 271 -33.28 10.81 2.21
N ILE A 272 -32.70 10.12 1.23
CA ILE A 272 -31.27 9.76 1.20
C ILE A 272 -30.38 10.99 1.36
N GLU A 273 -30.60 12.04 0.56
CA GLU A 273 -29.76 13.24 0.59
C GLU A 273 -29.84 13.95 1.95
N LYS A 274 -31.03 13.99 2.54
CA LYS A 274 -31.26 14.61 3.84
C LYS A 274 -30.60 13.80 4.95
N ASN A 275 -30.73 12.47 4.93
CA ASN A 275 -30.12 11.59 5.92
C ASN A 275 -28.59 11.56 5.79
N TRP A 276 -28.05 11.68 4.57
CA TRP A 276 -26.61 11.84 4.37
C TRP A 276 -26.10 13.15 4.99
N LYS A 277 -26.79 14.28 4.75
CA LYS A 277 -26.44 15.56 5.40
C LYS A 277 -26.54 15.48 6.93
N SER A 278 -27.56 14.77 7.44
CA SER A 278 -27.70 14.53 8.88
C SER A 278 -26.53 13.70 9.41
N PHE A 279 -26.09 12.67 8.69
CA PHE A 279 -24.94 11.86 9.05
C PHE A 279 -23.65 12.68 9.08
N GLN A 280 -23.43 13.52 8.06
CA GLN A 280 -22.27 14.43 8.00
C GLN A 280 -22.23 15.42 9.16
N SER A 281 -23.40 15.81 9.71
CA SER A 281 -23.49 16.79 10.81
C SER A 281 -22.98 16.30 12.16
N ASN A 282 -22.72 14.98 12.29
CA ASN A 282 -22.09 14.41 13.49
C ASN A 282 -20.66 14.89 13.72
N ILE A 283 -20.00 15.40 12.68
CA ILE A 283 -18.65 15.95 12.76
C ILE A 283 -18.63 17.39 12.24
N ARG A 284 -17.87 18.26 12.93
CA ARG A 284 -17.78 19.70 12.61
C ARG A 284 -16.33 20.09 12.30
N GLY A 285 -16.15 21.19 11.59
CA GLY A 285 -14.82 21.70 11.25
C GLY A 285 -14.08 20.83 10.23
N VAL A 286 -14.84 20.18 9.34
CA VAL A 286 -14.30 19.34 8.27
C VAL A 286 -13.66 20.22 7.20
N GLU A 287 -12.36 20.03 6.96
CA GLU A 287 -11.62 20.64 5.85
C GLU A 287 -11.50 19.67 4.68
N ASN A 288 -11.32 18.37 4.96
CA ASN A 288 -11.24 17.30 3.98
C ASN A 288 -12.45 16.35 4.06
N ASN A 289 -13.22 16.27 2.97
CA ASN A 289 -14.41 15.40 2.89
C ASN A 289 -14.10 13.90 3.07
N ASN A 290 -12.85 13.46 2.88
CA ASN A 290 -12.46 12.07 3.10
C ASN A 290 -12.74 11.62 4.55
N ILE A 291 -12.85 12.55 5.52
CA ILE A 291 -13.18 12.20 6.91
C ILE A 291 -14.51 11.47 7.06
N TYR A 292 -15.43 11.70 6.12
CA TYR A 292 -16.69 10.99 6.09
C TYR A 292 -16.54 9.49 5.78
N PHE A 293 -15.44 9.04 5.15
CA PHE A 293 -15.13 7.62 5.04
C PHE A 293 -14.88 6.99 6.39
N TYR A 294 -13.97 7.57 7.17
CA TYR A 294 -13.61 7.04 8.48
C TYR A 294 -14.78 7.12 9.45
N LEU A 295 -15.54 8.22 9.40
CA LEU A 295 -16.78 8.35 10.14
C LEU A 295 -17.78 7.24 9.78
N ALA A 296 -17.91 6.90 8.50
CA ALA A 296 -18.80 5.84 8.05
C ALA A 296 -18.29 4.45 8.43
N ILE A 297 -16.98 4.22 8.44
CA ILE A 297 -16.37 2.97 8.93
C ILE A 297 -16.64 2.80 10.43
N ASP A 298 -16.40 3.84 11.23
CA ASP A 298 -16.72 3.83 12.66
C ASP A 298 -18.21 3.54 12.86
N ALA A 299 -19.09 4.23 12.13
CA ALA A 299 -20.52 4.01 12.20
C ALA A 299 -20.95 2.60 11.79
N PHE A 300 -20.32 2.02 10.77
CA PHE A 300 -20.60 0.66 10.31
C PHE A 300 -20.24 -0.35 11.40
N ASN A 301 -19.06 -0.20 12.02
CA ASN A 301 -18.59 -1.09 13.09
C ASN A 301 -19.47 -1.06 14.34
N GLU A 302 -20.22 0.02 14.56
CA GLU A 302 -21.21 0.12 15.66
C GLU A 302 -22.53 -0.62 15.36
N LEU A 303 -22.76 -1.09 14.13
CA LEU A 303 -23.98 -1.84 13.78
C LEU A 303 -23.89 -3.29 14.25
N GLY A 304 -24.71 -3.70 15.22
CA GLY A 304 -24.57 -4.98 15.91
C GLY A 304 -24.84 -6.24 15.05
N TYR A 305 -25.65 -6.11 14.00
CA TYR A 305 -26.03 -7.22 13.12
C TYR A 305 -25.42 -7.08 11.74
N ILE A 306 -25.49 -5.87 11.16
CA ILE A 306 -24.99 -5.64 9.79
C ILE A 306 -23.46 -5.80 9.74
N SER A 307 -22.71 -5.33 10.74
CA SER A 307 -21.25 -5.46 10.76
C SER A 307 -20.75 -6.81 11.25
N ASN A 308 -21.65 -7.68 11.70
CA ASN A 308 -21.26 -8.91 12.37
C ASN A 308 -21.20 -10.08 11.39
N MET A 309 -19.97 -10.52 11.11
CA MET A 309 -19.65 -11.59 10.15
C MET A 309 -20.43 -12.90 10.39
N GLN A 310 -20.84 -13.19 11.63
CA GLN A 310 -21.51 -14.45 11.98
C GLN A 310 -22.86 -14.65 11.28
N TYR A 311 -23.47 -13.55 10.81
CA TYR A 311 -24.78 -13.54 10.15
C TYR A 311 -24.69 -13.73 8.63
N TYR A 312 -23.50 -13.99 8.08
CA TYR A 312 -23.28 -14.17 6.65
C TYR A 312 -22.87 -15.61 6.31
N ASN A 313 -23.15 -16.06 5.07
CA ASN A 313 -22.88 -17.43 4.62
C ASN A 313 -21.38 -17.75 4.50
N GLY A 314 -20.52 -16.74 4.56
CA GLY A 314 -19.07 -16.90 4.57
C GLY A 314 -18.36 -15.55 4.65
N VAL A 315 -17.03 -15.62 4.75
CA VAL A 315 -16.17 -14.43 4.79
C VAL A 315 -16.37 -13.58 3.52
N ASP A 316 -16.47 -14.21 2.35
CA ASP A 316 -16.66 -13.50 1.09
C ASP A 316 -17.98 -12.71 1.04
N SER A 317 -19.08 -13.28 1.55
CA SER A 317 -20.37 -12.58 1.61
C SER A 317 -20.32 -11.37 2.54
N TYR A 318 -19.62 -11.47 3.66
CA TYR A 318 -19.40 -10.34 4.57
C TYR A 318 -18.52 -9.26 3.91
N LEU A 319 -17.41 -9.67 3.27
CA LEU A 319 -16.51 -8.75 2.59
C LEU A 319 -17.22 -8.01 1.45
N ASN A 320 -18.08 -8.68 0.67
CA ASN A 320 -18.87 -8.02 -0.38
C ASN A 320 -19.73 -6.88 0.17
N ILE A 321 -20.40 -7.07 1.31
CA ILE A 321 -21.20 -6.02 1.97
C ILE A 321 -20.33 -4.87 2.43
N TYR A 322 -19.17 -5.18 3.00
CA TYR A 322 -18.23 -4.17 3.45
C TYR A 322 -17.70 -3.36 2.26
N GLU A 323 -17.33 -4.01 1.17
CA GLU A 323 -16.85 -3.38 -0.06
C GLU A 323 -17.93 -2.53 -0.75
N SER A 324 -19.17 -3.04 -0.88
CA SER A 324 -20.27 -2.27 -1.47
C SER A 324 -20.70 -1.11 -0.59
N PHE A 325 -20.65 -1.25 0.75
CA PHE A 325 -20.82 -0.15 1.68
C PHE A 325 -19.76 0.94 1.48
N LEU A 326 -18.47 0.59 1.41
CA LEU A 326 -17.41 1.56 1.17
C LEU A 326 -17.57 2.26 -0.19
N THR A 327 -17.96 1.50 -1.23
CA THR A 327 -18.22 2.04 -2.57
C THR A 327 -19.40 3.02 -2.57
N LEU A 328 -20.45 2.72 -1.82
CA LEU A 328 -21.60 3.60 -1.63
C LEU A 328 -21.20 4.89 -0.91
N ILE A 329 -20.41 4.80 0.17
CA ILE A 329 -19.92 5.99 0.89
C ILE A 329 -19.02 6.84 -0.02
N HIS A 330 -18.15 6.20 -0.80
CA HIS A 330 -17.33 6.89 -1.81
C HIS A 330 -18.19 7.67 -2.80
N SER A 331 -19.24 7.03 -3.31
CA SER A 331 -20.20 7.61 -4.25
C SER A 331 -20.94 8.81 -3.63
N PHE A 332 -21.31 8.75 -2.35
CA PHE A 332 -21.92 9.87 -1.64
C PHE A 332 -20.97 11.05 -1.40
N ILE A 333 -19.70 10.78 -1.09
CA ILE A 333 -18.69 11.82 -0.86
C ILE A 333 -18.38 12.55 -2.17
N ASN A 334 -18.17 11.79 -3.26
CA ASN A 334 -17.74 12.30 -4.55
C ASN A 334 -18.90 12.70 -5.49
N LYS A 335 -20.14 12.36 -5.12
CA LYS A 335 -21.38 12.64 -5.87
C LYS A 335 -21.38 12.04 -7.28
N ASN A 336 -20.79 10.85 -7.42
CA ASN A 336 -20.77 10.06 -8.66
C ASN A 336 -21.35 8.66 -8.40
N ASP A 337 -21.92 8.03 -9.44
CA ASP A 337 -22.30 6.61 -9.43
C ASP A 337 -23.21 6.15 -8.28
N ILE A 338 -23.96 7.09 -7.66
CA ILE A 338 -24.87 6.82 -6.53
C ILE A 338 -25.94 5.77 -6.87
N PRO A 339 -26.64 5.82 -8.02
CA PRO A 339 -27.68 4.83 -8.32
C PRO A 339 -27.14 3.40 -8.44
N GLU A 340 -25.96 3.24 -9.05
CA GLU A 340 -25.33 1.94 -9.24
C GLU A 340 -24.83 1.36 -7.91
N SER A 341 -24.14 2.17 -7.11
CA SER A 341 -23.66 1.76 -5.79
C SER A 341 -24.80 1.40 -4.82
N ILE A 342 -25.96 2.06 -4.91
CA ILE A 342 -27.17 1.69 -4.16
C ILE A 342 -27.67 0.29 -4.58
N ILE A 343 -27.71 0.01 -5.88
CA ILE A 343 -28.17 -1.28 -6.41
C ILE A 343 -27.25 -2.41 -5.93
N ASP A 344 -25.94 -2.20 -6.00
CA ASP A 344 -24.95 -3.17 -5.56
C ASP A 344 -25.03 -3.42 -4.05
N PHE A 345 -25.13 -2.35 -3.24
CA PHE A 345 -25.31 -2.48 -1.80
C PHE A 345 -26.58 -3.27 -1.45
N LYS A 346 -27.71 -3.00 -2.12
CA LYS A 346 -28.97 -3.75 -1.92
C LYS A 346 -28.85 -5.23 -2.28
N LYS A 347 -28.09 -5.55 -3.33
CA LYS A 347 -27.89 -6.91 -3.84
C LYS A 347 -27.15 -7.79 -2.84
N ASP A 348 -26.28 -7.21 -2.02
CA ASP A 348 -25.55 -7.99 -1.05
C ASP A 348 -26.40 -8.48 0.13
N PHE A 349 -27.56 -7.87 0.35
CA PHE A 349 -28.59 -8.35 1.28
C PHE A 349 -29.50 -9.43 0.66
N GLN A 350 -29.17 -10.00 -0.50
CA GLN A 350 -29.90 -11.17 -1.01
C GLN A 350 -29.78 -12.36 -0.06
N HIS A 351 -30.87 -13.12 0.06
CA HIS A 351 -30.95 -14.27 0.97
C HIS A 351 -29.79 -15.26 0.82
N LYS A 352 -29.28 -15.47 -0.41
CA LYS A 352 -28.09 -16.31 -0.67
C LYS A 352 -26.80 -15.88 0.04
N ASN A 353 -26.70 -14.64 0.51
CA ASN A 353 -25.51 -14.11 1.18
C ASN A 353 -25.66 -14.13 2.72
N ILE A 354 -26.89 -14.15 3.21
CA ILE A 354 -27.21 -14.12 4.65
C ILE A 354 -27.29 -15.56 5.17
N LYS A 355 -26.72 -15.79 6.35
CA LYS A 355 -26.75 -17.07 7.03
C LYS A 355 -28.17 -17.40 7.49
N GLU A 356 -28.58 -18.64 7.28
CA GLU A 356 -29.84 -19.19 7.78
C GLU A 356 -29.81 -19.38 9.32
N VAL A 357 -29.83 -18.28 10.08
CA VAL A 357 -29.81 -18.29 11.55
C VAL A 357 -31.15 -18.76 12.12
N PHE A 358 -32.27 -18.35 11.49
CA PHE A 358 -33.60 -18.78 11.88
C PHE A 358 -34.12 -19.86 10.94
N HIS A 359 -34.70 -20.94 11.47
CA HIS A 359 -35.17 -22.07 10.65
C HIS A 359 -36.17 -21.68 9.56
N SER A 360 -37.01 -20.67 9.83
CA SER A 360 -37.98 -20.09 8.91
C SER A 360 -37.36 -19.45 7.66
N MET A 361 -36.06 -19.12 7.70
CA MET A 361 -35.33 -18.53 6.58
C MET A 361 -35.25 -19.42 5.35
N LYS A 362 -35.28 -20.75 5.53
CA LYS A 362 -35.15 -21.74 4.44
C LYS A 362 -36.25 -21.69 3.38
N ASN A 363 -37.33 -20.96 3.64
CA ASN A 363 -38.51 -20.93 2.76
C ASN A 363 -38.45 -19.77 1.74
N TYR A 364 -37.34 -19.04 1.66
CA TYR A 364 -37.22 -17.84 0.83
C TYR A 364 -36.42 -18.08 -0.45
N SER A 365 -36.68 -17.23 -1.46
CA SER A 365 -35.91 -17.26 -2.69
C SER A 365 -34.49 -16.75 -2.43
N TYR A 366 -33.48 -17.47 -2.92
CA TYR A 366 -32.09 -17.04 -2.85
C TYR A 366 -31.81 -15.68 -3.52
N THR A 367 -32.69 -15.22 -4.41
CA THR A 367 -32.55 -13.95 -5.14
C THR A 367 -33.35 -12.80 -4.54
N SER A 368 -34.26 -13.06 -3.59
CA SER A 368 -34.96 -11.99 -2.88
C SER A 368 -34.07 -11.37 -1.81
N ILE A 369 -34.27 -10.07 -1.56
CA ILE A 369 -33.60 -9.36 -0.47
C ILE A 369 -34.13 -9.91 0.87
N ASP A 370 -33.21 -10.24 1.77
CA ASP A 370 -33.48 -10.64 3.14
C ASP A 370 -33.20 -9.46 4.08
N TYR A 371 -34.28 -8.89 4.62
CA TYR A 371 -34.22 -7.72 5.50
C TYR A 371 -33.97 -8.08 6.96
N THR A 372 -33.64 -9.33 7.29
CA THR A 372 -33.54 -9.77 8.69
C THR A 372 -32.52 -8.96 9.48
N LEU A 373 -31.33 -8.70 8.93
CA LEU A 373 -30.30 -7.92 9.63
C LEU A 373 -30.71 -6.46 9.82
N ILE A 374 -31.32 -5.84 8.81
CA ILE A 374 -31.82 -4.47 8.88
C ILE A 374 -32.94 -4.34 9.92
N LEU A 375 -33.85 -5.32 9.97
CA LEU A 375 -34.91 -5.38 10.98
C LEU A 375 -34.33 -5.51 12.40
N LEU A 376 -33.41 -6.46 12.62
CA LEU A 376 -32.77 -6.65 13.93
C LEU A 376 -32.05 -5.38 14.38
N GLU A 377 -31.32 -4.72 13.48
CA GLU A 377 -30.63 -3.47 13.77
C GLU A 377 -31.61 -2.38 14.23
N ASN A 378 -32.71 -2.16 13.49
CA ASN A 378 -33.74 -1.19 13.86
C ASN A 378 -34.44 -1.51 15.18
N MET A 379 -34.74 -2.78 15.42
CA MET A 379 -35.47 -3.22 16.60
C MET A 379 -34.63 -3.18 17.88
N THR A 380 -33.29 -3.12 17.76
CA THR A 380 -32.37 -3.13 18.90
C THR A 380 -31.61 -1.82 19.09
N THR A 381 -31.72 -0.89 18.14
CA THR A 381 -31.09 0.44 18.23
C THR A 381 -31.98 1.44 18.98
N ASP A 382 -33.31 1.30 18.94
CA ASP A 382 -34.26 2.23 19.54
C ASP A 382 -35.18 1.51 20.54
N GLU A 383 -35.12 1.89 21.82
CA GLU A 383 -35.92 1.30 22.89
C GLU A 383 -37.44 1.51 22.67
N GLU A 384 -37.85 2.62 22.06
CA GLU A 384 -39.26 2.84 21.72
C GLU A 384 -39.72 1.84 20.66
N VAL A 385 -38.88 1.59 19.64
CA VAL A 385 -39.18 0.60 18.60
C VAL A 385 -39.23 -0.80 19.20
N TYR A 386 -38.27 -1.15 20.04
CA TYR A 386 -38.24 -2.42 20.76
C TYR A 386 -39.54 -2.67 21.54
N ASN A 387 -39.94 -1.69 22.36
CA ASN A 387 -41.16 -1.76 23.16
C ASN A 387 -42.41 -1.82 22.30
N PHE A 388 -42.46 -1.02 21.22
CA PHE A 388 -43.57 -1.03 20.27
C PHE A 388 -43.76 -2.39 19.61
N VAL A 389 -42.66 -3.04 19.19
CA VAL A 389 -42.72 -4.37 18.57
C VAL A 389 -43.27 -5.39 19.55
N ASN A 390 -42.76 -5.43 20.78
CA ASN A 390 -43.23 -6.38 21.80
C ASN A 390 -44.72 -6.23 22.09
N ASN A 391 -45.18 -4.99 22.30
CA ASN A 391 -46.59 -4.69 22.55
C ASN A 391 -47.47 -5.09 21.35
N THR A 392 -47.04 -4.76 20.13
CA THR A 392 -47.80 -5.05 18.90
C THR A 392 -47.92 -6.56 18.66
N MET A 393 -46.89 -7.33 18.99
CA MET A 393 -46.92 -8.79 18.83
C MET A 393 -47.91 -9.48 19.77
N GLN A 394 -48.24 -8.86 20.91
CA GLN A 394 -49.20 -9.39 21.89
C GLN A 394 -50.67 -9.07 21.55
N GLU A 395 -50.93 -8.12 20.64
CA GLU A 395 -52.28 -7.72 20.26
C GLU A 395 -53.13 -8.89 19.71
N ASN A 396 -54.44 -8.87 19.96
CA ASN A 396 -55.35 -9.91 19.47
C ASN A 396 -55.91 -9.60 18.06
N ILE A 397 -55.02 -9.38 17.09
CA ILE A 397 -55.35 -9.17 15.66
C ILE A 397 -54.65 -10.20 14.77
N ALA A 398 -55.01 -10.29 13.49
CA ALA A 398 -54.36 -11.19 12.53
C ALA A 398 -52.84 -10.93 12.44
N LEU A 399 -52.03 -11.99 12.25
CA LEU A 399 -50.56 -11.90 12.28
C LEU A 399 -50.01 -10.90 11.25
N ASN A 400 -50.52 -10.94 10.02
CA ASN A 400 -50.11 -10.00 8.97
C ASN A 400 -50.43 -8.55 9.35
N ASN A 401 -51.53 -8.30 10.07
CA ASN A 401 -51.86 -6.95 10.53
C ASN A 401 -50.89 -6.47 11.62
N ARG A 402 -50.37 -7.38 12.47
CA ARG A 402 -49.30 -7.05 13.44
C ARG A 402 -48.00 -6.71 12.72
N PHE A 403 -47.63 -7.51 11.73
CA PHE A 403 -46.45 -7.27 10.91
C PHE A 403 -46.55 -5.93 10.19
N ASP A 404 -47.69 -5.64 9.56
CA ASP A 404 -47.88 -4.36 8.87
C ASP A 404 -47.84 -3.17 9.82
N LYS A 405 -48.37 -3.28 11.04
CA LYS A 405 -48.22 -2.23 12.06
C LYS A 405 -46.75 -1.99 12.42
N ILE A 406 -45.98 -3.06 12.65
CA ILE A 406 -44.55 -2.98 12.98
C ILE A 406 -43.76 -2.37 11.82
N LEU A 407 -43.93 -2.90 10.62
CA LEU A 407 -43.21 -2.47 9.43
C LEU A 407 -43.54 -1.02 9.06
N ASN A 408 -44.80 -0.59 9.20
CA ASN A 408 -45.16 0.82 9.02
C ASN A 408 -44.56 1.75 10.08
N LYS A 409 -44.40 1.28 11.33
CA LYS A 409 -43.73 2.07 12.38
C LYS A 409 -42.24 2.25 12.09
N ILE A 410 -41.56 1.21 11.61
CA ILE A 410 -40.10 1.23 11.38
C ILE A 410 -39.74 1.87 10.04
N PHE A 411 -40.39 1.45 8.95
CA PHE A 411 -40.01 1.81 7.58
C PHE A 411 -41.08 2.60 6.81
N GLN A 412 -42.27 2.79 7.37
CA GLN A 412 -43.42 3.43 6.69
C GLN A 412 -43.84 2.72 5.38
N THR A 413 -43.45 1.46 5.22
CA THR A 413 -43.77 0.63 4.06
C THR A 413 -43.92 -0.82 4.46
N THR A 414 -44.55 -1.62 3.61
CA THR A 414 -44.71 -3.07 3.78
C THR A 414 -44.46 -3.77 2.46
N SER A 415 -43.86 -4.96 2.52
CA SER A 415 -43.70 -5.84 1.36
C SER A 415 -43.82 -7.30 1.78
N ALA A 416 -43.92 -8.22 0.81
CA ALA A 416 -43.93 -9.65 1.12
C ALA A 416 -42.61 -10.07 1.78
N GLU A 417 -41.48 -9.59 1.23
CA GLU A 417 -40.13 -9.82 1.73
C GLU A 417 -39.94 -9.29 3.16
N LEU A 418 -40.44 -8.09 3.47
CA LEU A 418 -40.37 -7.53 4.81
C LEU A 418 -41.17 -8.34 5.83
N ARG A 419 -42.40 -8.73 5.48
CA ARG A 419 -43.24 -9.61 6.33
C ARG A 419 -42.56 -10.95 6.55
N HIS A 420 -41.92 -11.47 5.50
CA HIS A 420 -41.16 -12.70 5.55
C HIS A 420 -39.98 -12.60 6.51
N SER A 421 -39.07 -11.64 6.34
CA SER A 421 -37.93 -11.45 7.25
C SER A 421 -38.37 -11.21 8.71
N LEU A 422 -39.43 -10.42 8.94
CA LEU A 422 -39.99 -10.25 10.28
C LEU A 422 -40.57 -11.57 10.85
N GLY A 423 -41.27 -12.34 10.01
CA GLY A 423 -41.74 -13.67 10.34
C GLY A 423 -40.60 -14.66 10.65
N ALA A 424 -39.44 -14.48 10.01
CA ALA A 424 -38.26 -15.30 10.24
C ALA A 424 -37.74 -15.14 11.67
N ILE A 425 -37.54 -13.89 12.11
CA ILE A 425 -37.08 -13.51 13.45
C ILE A 425 -37.98 -14.08 14.56
N ARG A 426 -39.30 -14.15 14.30
CA ARG A 426 -40.29 -14.69 15.24
C ARG A 426 -40.09 -16.18 15.57
N THR A 427 -39.43 -16.96 14.72
CA THR A 427 -39.22 -18.42 14.89
C THR A 427 -40.49 -19.23 15.18
N GLY A 428 -41.65 -18.78 14.67
CA GLY A 428 -42.92 -19.47 14.88
C GLY A 428 -43.65 -19.17 16.20
N ARG A 429 -43.06 -18.40 17.12
CA ARG A 429 -43.63 -18.08 18.45
C ARG A 429 -44.58 -16.88 18.42
N LYS A 430 -45.50 -16.74 19.40
CA LYS A 430 -46.43 -15.60 19.43
C LYS A 430 -45.71 -14.25 19.57
N GLU A 431 -44.58 -14.25 20.26
CA GLU A 431 -43.72 -13.10 20.54
C GLU A 431 -42.33 -13.30 19.91
N ILE A 432 -41.57 -12.23 19.78
CA ILE A 432 -40.18 -12.28 19.33
C ILE A 432 -39.28 -12.53 20.55
N ASP A 433 -38.49 -13.59 20.52
CA ASP A 433 -37.57 -13.93 21.61
C ASP A 433 -36.29 -13.08 21.51
N PHE A 434 -36.38 -11.87 22.03
CA PHE A 434 -35.24 -10.95 22.07
C PHE A 434 -34.13 -11.44 23.00
N THR A 435 -34.40 -12.30 23.98
CA THR A 435 -33.36 -12.90 24.83
C THR A 435 -32.40 -13.80 24.04
N LYS A 436 -32.89 -14.48 23.00
CA LYS A 436 -32.03 -15.25 22.08
C LYS A 436 -31.26 -14.34 21.13
N ILE A 437 -31.90 -13.27 20.66
CA ILE A 437 -31.32 -12.24 19.78
C ILE A 437 -30.20 -11.46 20.51
N ILE A 438 -30.41 -11.12 21.79
CA ILE A 438 -29.46 -10.39 22.64
C ILE A 438 -28.26 -11.27 23.04
N LYS A 439 -28.47 -12.57 23.33
CA LYS A 439 -27.35 -13.50 23.63
C LYS A 439 -26.39 -13.74 22.46
N GLU A 440 -26.83 -13.48 21.23
CA GLU A 440 -26.02 -13.65 20.03
C GLU A 440 -25.42 -12.31 19.53
N GLY A 441 -25.81 -11.15 20.08
CA GLY A 441 -25.48 -9.84 19.50
C GLY A 441 -25.29 -8.65 20.46
N PHE A 442 -25.04 -8.87 21.76
CA PHE A 442 -24.60 -7.83 22.71
C PHE A 442 -23.39 -8.27 23.52
#